data_AF-A0A7C3RUM4-F1
#
_entry.id   AF-A0A7C3RUM4-F1
#
_cell.length_a   1.000
_cell.length_b   1.000
_cell.length_c   1.000
_cell.angle_alpha   90.00
_cell.angle_beta   90.00
_cell.angle_gamma   90.00
#
_symmetry.space_group_name_H-M   'P 1'
#
loop_
_entity.id
_entity.type
_entity.pdbx_description
1 polymer ?
#
loop_
_entity_poly.entity_id
_entity_poly.type
_entity_poly.pdbx_seq_one_letter_code
_entity_poly.pdbx_strand_id
1 'polypeptide(L)'
;MQNNVESHTQGPEPHTALRTALTTAAGYLALFYLALLLPNVPAVASALRTKALGYPAAVVSLAAFTLVQLLLVRYVAAITPPARIALAGSVVCLVLWILLPLTTRVMPSGLAFYIFFPWQNMLMILAAVLFGCLVSLAIREPGILFPGALVAGMVDYWGVYHGTTMYFIQAAPNVVSAVSVKMPAVSLAVPMPPSIGPGDFVFLGVFFAALYRLRMRVSTTFWLFLALLVPSLVVVLVLGIDIPALVPMAVAMVLANFGEMRLSRSEMFATLYVVLAVAGLLAVLTLVNPFRGTARQPQHPARPPAHSAPGSRP
;
A
#
# COMPACT_ATOMS: atom_id res chain seq x y z
N MET A 1 34.31 28.28 -3.90
CA MET A 1 33.29 27.25 -3.57
C MET A 1 32.43 27.02 -4.80
N GLN A 2 32.96 26.22 -5.72
CA GLN A 2 32.39 25.94 -7.03
C GLN A 2 32.18 24.43 -7.13
N ASN A 3 31.01 24.07 -7.63
CA ASN A 3 30.78 22.92 -8.50
C ASN A 3 30.95 21.52 -7.89
N ASN A 4 30.16 21.21 -6.86
CA ASN A 4 29.49 19.91 -6.84
C ASN A 4 28.06 20.15 -7.33
N VAL A 5 27.92 20.42 -8.62
CA VAL A 5 26.62 20.35 -9.30
C VAL A 5 26.26 18.87 -9.28
N GLU A 6 25.55 18.48 -8.22
CA GLU A 6 24.96 17.15 -8.08
C GLU A 6 24.39 16.76 -9.43
N SER A 7 24.85 15.63 -9.95
CA SER A 7 24.37 15.03 -11.19
C SER A 7 22.85 14.98 -11.14
N HIS A 8 22.19 15.98 -11.74
CA HIS A 8 20.74 16.06 -11.79
C HIS A 8 20.27 14.73 -12.37
N THR A 9 19.57 13.98 -11.52
CA THR A 9 19.32 12.55 -11.62
C THR A 9 18.65 12.22 -12.94
N GLN A 10 19.45 11.97 -13.98
CA GLN A 10 18.99 11.23 -15.14
C GLN A 10 18.53 9.88 -14.61
N GLY A 11 17.26 9.57 -14.86
CA GLY A 11 16.71 8.26 -14.49
C GLY A 11 17.56 7.14 -15.11
N PRO A 12 17.51 5.93 -14.55
CA PRO A 12 18.17 4.80 -15.19
C PRO A 12 17.66 4.65 -16.62
N GLU A 13 18.55 4.28 -17.55
CA GLU A 13 18.18 3.92 -18.91
C GLU A 13 16.99 2.95 -18.92
N PRO A 14 16.01 3.07 -19.83
CA PRO A 14 14.77 2.28 -19.78
C PRO A 14 14.99 0.77 -19.70
N HIS A 15 16.02 0.26 -20.39
CA HIS A 15 16.38 -1.16 -20.34
C HIS A 15 16.94 -1.58 -18.96
N THR A 16 17.72 -0.71 -18.32
CA THR A 16 18.22 -0.93 -16.95
C THR A 16 17.09 -0.85 -15.94
N ALA A 17 16.16 0.10 -16.10
CA ALA A 17 14.95 0.22 -15.29
C ALA A 17 14.09 -1.04 -15.38
N LEU A 18 13.82 -1.54 -16.59
CA LEU A 18 13.04 -2.76 -16.81
C LEU A 18 13.72 -3.99 -16.19
N ARG A 19 15.03 -4.18 -16.41
CA ARG A 19 15.78 -5.28 -15.78
C ARG A 19 15.68 -5.23 -14.26
N THR A 20 15.80 -4.04 -13.68
CA THR A 20 15.73 -3.87 -12.22
C THR A 20 14.31 -4.05 -11.68
N ALA A 21 13.29 -3.65 -12.44
CA ALA A 21 11.88 -3.94 -12.12
C ALA A 21 11.62 -5.45 -12.14
N LEU A 22 12.16 -6.19 -13.11
CA LEU A 22 12.05 -7.65 -13.17
C LEU A 22 12.79 -8.34 -12.02
N THR A 23 14.01 -7.90 -11.67
CA THR A 23 14.76 -8.48 -10.55
C THR A 23 14.10 -8.17 -9.21
N THR A 24 13.54 -6.98 -9.03
CA THR A 24 12.77 -6.62 -7.82
C THR A 24 11.44 -7.38 -7.73
N ALA A 25 10.78 -7.61 -8.87
CA ALA A 25 9.60 -8.48 -8.93
C ALA A 25 9.93 -9.93 -8.54
N ALA A 26 11.03 -10.48 -9.07
CA ALA A 26 11.52 -11.80 -8.68
C ALA A 26 11.90 -11.86 -7.20
N GLY A 27 12.58 -10.81 -6.69
CA GLY A 27 12.94 -10.68 -5.28
C GLY A 27 11.72 -10.62 -4.36
N TYR A 28 10.67 -9.91 -4.76
CA TYR A 28 9.40 -9.89 -4.04
C TYR A 28 8.77 -11.28 -3.96
N LEU A 29 8.68 -11.98 -5.10
CA LEU A 29 8.12 -13.33 -5.14
C LEU A 29 8.93 -14.28 -4.26
N ALA A 30 10.27 -14.25 -4.37
CA ALA A 30 11.16 -15.06 -3.54
C ALA A 30 10.95 -14.78 -2.04
N LEU A 31 10.90 -13.51 -1.65
CA LEU A 31 10.63 -13.11 -0.26
C LEU A 31 9.24 -13.57 0.21
N PHE A 32 8.22 -13.47 -0.66
CA PHE A 32 6.86 -13.92 -0.38
C PHE A 32 6.80 -15.43 -0.17
N TYR A 33 7.35 -16.22 -1.08
CA TYR A 33 7.42 -17.68 -0.94
C TYR A 33 8.20 -18.08 0.30
N LEU A 34 9.33 -17.43 0.58
CA LEU A 34 10.10 -17.67 1.80
C LEU A 34 9.25 -17.42 3.05
N ALA A 35 8.51 -16.32 3.10
CA ALA A 35 7.63 -15.98 4.22
C ALA A 35 6.46 -16.97 4.37
N LEU A 36 5.94 -17.54 3.28
CA LEU A 36 4.92 -18.60 3.32
C LEU A 36 5.48 -19.95 3.78
N LEU A 37 6.74 -20.25 3.45
CA LEU A 37 7.37 -21.54 3.73
C LEU A 37 7.98 -21.62 5.13
N LEU A 38 8.54 -20.52 5.65
CA LEU A 38 9.21 -20.46 6.96
C LEU A 38 8.35 -20.99 8.13
N PRO A 39 7.06 -20.63 8.27
CA PRO A 39 6.23 -21.14 9.36
C PRO A 39 5.94 -22.64 9.31
N ASN A 40 6.21 -23.31 8.19
CA ASN A 40 6.00 -24.77 8.05
C ASN A 40 7.19 -25.58 8.56
N VAL A 41 8.33 -24.94 8.88
CA VAL A 41 9.50 -25.61 9.47
C VAL A 41 9.33 -25.67 10.99
N PRO A 42 9.21 -26.85 11.64
CA PRO A 42 8.83 -26.95 13.05
C PRO A 42 9.70 -26.16 14.02
N ALA A 43 11.03 -26.16 13.81
CA ALA A 43 11.98 -25.42 14.63
C ALA A 43 11.84 -23.89 14.48
N VAL A 44 11.54 -23.42 13.27
CA VAL A 44 11.31 -22.00 12.99
C VAL A 44 9.96 -21.57 13.56
N ALA A 45 8.93 -22.40 13.38
CA ALA A 45 7.59 -22.15 13.90
C ALA A 45 7.57 -22.02 15.43
N SER A 46 8.28 -22.89 16.15
CA SER A 46 8.38 -22.82 17.61
C SER A 46 9.10 -21.55 18.06
N ALA A 47 10.19 -21.17 17.39
CA ALA A 47 10.93 -19.94 17.68
C ALA A 47 10.07 -18.69 17.42
N LEU A 48 9.37 -18.62 16.28
CA LEU A 48 8.54 -17.48 15.87
C LEU A 48 7.24 -17.32 16.67
N ARG A 49 6.77 -18.36 17.37
CA ARG A 49 5.66 -18.24 18.33
C ARG A 49 6.04 -17.48 19.59
N THR A 50 7.32 -17.44 19.95
CA THR A 50 7.76 -16.71 21.13
C THR A 50 7.70 -15.20 20.86
N LYS A 51 7.14 -14.40 21.78
CA LYS A 51 7.08 -12.94 21.60
C LYS A 51 8.46 -12.31 21.40
N ALA A 52 9.48 -12.87 22.05
CA ALA A 52 10.86 -12.37 21.99
C ALA A 52 11.43 -12.36 20.56
N LEU A 53 11.15 -13.39 19.75
CA LEU A 53 11.65 -13.49 18.38
C LEU A 53 10.59 -13.14 17.32
N GLY A 54 9.32 -13.42 17.62
CA GLY A 54 8.21 -13.22 16.70
C GLY A 54 7.97 -11.75 16.33
N TYR A 55 8.03 -10.81 17.28
CA TYR A 55 7.84 -9.39 16.98
C TYR A 55 8.99 -8.81 16.15
N PRO A 56 10.28 -8.99 16.52
CA PRO A 56 11.39 -8.54 15.68
C PRO A 56 11.36 -9.15 14.28
N ALA A 57 11.06 -10.44 14.14
CA ALA A 57 10.93 -11.09 12.84
C ALA A 57 9.80 -10.49 12.00
N ALA A 58 8.66 -10.15 12.62
CA ALA A 58 7.57 -9.46 11.93
C ALA A 58 7.99 -8.07 11.44
N VAL A 59 8.68 -7.28 12.27
CA VAL A 59 9.17 -5.95 11.92
C VAL A 59 10.20 -6.01 10.78
N VAL A 60 11.15 -6.94 10.84
CA VAL A 60 12.14 -7.14 9.78
C VAL A 60 11.48 -7.57 8.47
N SER A 61 10.55 -8.52 8.54
CA SER A 61 9.76 -8.96 7.37
C SER A 61 8.99 -7.79 6.77
N LEU A 62 8.28 -7.02 7.60
CA LEU A 62 7.53 -5.83 7.20
C LEU A 62 8.41 -4.79 6.48
N ALA A 63 9.58 -4.48 7.06
CA ALA A 63 10.54 -3.56 6.46
C ALA A 63 11.08 -4.09 5.12
N ALA A 64 11.39 -5.39 5.04
CA ALA A 64 11.88 -6.03 3.82
C ALA A 64 10.82 -6.01 2.70
N PHE A 65 9.56 -6.36 3.00
CA PHE A 65 8.48 -6.27 2.03
C PHE A 65 8.23 -4.84 1.57
N THR A 66 8.18 -3.88 2.50
CA THR A 66 8.00 -2.47 2.18
C THR A 66 9.12 -1.95 1.28
N LEU A 67 10.37 -2.30 1.59
CA LEU A 67 11.53 -1.95 0.77
C LEU A 67 11.41 -2.51 -0.65
N VAL A 68 11.16 -3.82 -0.78
CA VAL A 68 11.09 -4.47 -2.10
C VAL A 68 9.89 -3.96 -2.92
N GLN A 69 8.74 -3.72 -2.28
CA GLN A 69 7.57 -3.13 -2.93
C GLN A 69 7.85 -1.70 -3.41
N LEU A 70 8.46 -0.85 -2.57
CA LEU A 70 8.84 0.50 -2.98
C LEU A 70 9.86 0.49 -4.11
N LEU A 71 10.84 -0.42 -4.09
CA LEU A 71 11.81 -0.59 -5.18
C LEU A 71 11.09 -0.99 -6.47
N LEU A 72 10.19 -1.98 -6.40
CA LEU A 72 9.39 -2.41 -7.54
C LEU A 72 8.61 -1.23 -8.13
N VAL A 73 7.86 -0.49 -7.30
CA VAL A 73 7.07 0.66 -7.77
C VAL A 73 7.98 1.72 -8.41
N ARG A 74 9.09 2.06 -7.74
CA ARG A 74 10.07 3.03 -8.24
C ARG A 74 10.59 2.64 -9.61
N TYR A 75 11.02 1.40 -9.81
CA TYR A 75 11.61 0.98 -11.08
C TYR A 75 10.58 0.78 -12.18
N VAL A 76 9.35 0.33 -11.87
CA VAL A 76 8.25 0.30 -12.84
C VAL A 76 7.92 1.72 -13.31
N ALA A 77 7.82 2.68 -12.39
CA ALA A 77 7.58 4.08 -12.71
C ALA A 77 8.74 4.71 -13.51
N ALA A 78 9.99 4.30 -13.25
CA ALA A 78 11.18 4.78 -13.96
C ALA A 78 11.17 4.42 -15.47
N ILE A 79 10.45 3.36 -15.87
CA ILE A 79 10.29 2.99 -17.28
C ILE A 79 9.61 4.11 -18.08
N THR A 80 8.84 4.98 -17.40
CA THR A 80 8.06 6.07 -18.01
C THR A 80 7.27 5.61 -19.25
N PRO A 81 6.44 4.54 -19.11
CA PRO A 81 5.76 3.95 -20.25
C PRO A 81 4.81 4.96 -20.92
N PRO A 82 4.67 4.94 -22.25
CA PRO A 82 3.66 5.74 -22.93
C PRO A 82 2.26 5.34 -22.47
N ALA A 83 1.32 6.29 -22.49
CA ALA A 83 -0.05 6.13 -21.95
C ALA A 83 -0.74 4.83 -22.40
N ARG A 84 -0.63 4.48 -23.69
CA ARG A 84 -1.21 3.25 -24.25
C ARG A 84 -0.66 1.96 -23.61
N ILE A 85 0.65 1.93 -23.32
CA ILE A 85 1.31 0.78 -22.70
C ILE A 85 0.97 0.72 -21.21
N ALA A 86 0.96 1.87 -20.52
CA ALA A 86 0.54 1.95 -19.13
C ALA A 86 -0.90 1.46 -18.94
N LEU A 87 -1.83 1.92 -19.79
CA LEU A 87 -3.23 1.49 -19.78
C LEU A 87 -3.37 0.00 -20.10
N ALA A 88 -2.79 -0.47 -21.21
CA ALA A 88 -2.87 -1.87 -21.60
C ALA A 88 -2.26 -2.79 -20.53
N GLY A 89 -1.09 -2.45 -20.00
CA GLY A 89 -0.44 -3.20 -18.94
C GLY A 89 -1.26 -3.22 -17.65
N SER A 90 -1.86 -2.09 -17.26
CA SER A 90 -2.74 -2.03 -16.10
C SER A 90 -3.97 -2.93 -16.26
N VAL A 91 -4.64 -2.85 -17.41
CA VAL A 91 -5.82 -3.69 -17.73
C VAL A 91 -5.44 -5.17 -17.76
N VAL A 92 -4.33 -5.55 -18.39
CA VAL A 92 -3.86 -6.94 -18.44
C VAL A 92 -3.57 -7.47 -17.04
N CYS A 93 -2.84 -6.70 -16.22
CA CYS A 93 -2.53 -7.12 -14.84
C CYS A 93 -3.81 -7.25 -14.00
N LEU A 94 -4.77 -6.33 -14.15
CA LEU A 94 -6.04 -6.37 -13.44
C LEU A 94 -6.90 -7.58 -13.86
N VAL A 95 -6.99 -7.86 -15.16
CA VAL A 95 -7.72 -9.04 -15.68
C VAL A 95 -7.07 -10.32 -15.15
N LEU A 96 -5.74 -10.45 -15.23
CA LEU A 96 -5.03 -11.61 -14.68
C LEU A 96 -5.24 -11.76 -13.17
N TRP A 97 -5.26 -10.65 -12.42
CA TRP A 97 -5.57 -10.65 -11.00
C TRP A 97 -6.98 -11.18 -10.68
N ILE A 98 -7.99 -10.81 -11.48
CA ILE A 98 -9.37 -11.30 -11.35
C ILE A 98 -9.49 -12.78 -11.73
N LEU A 99 -8.75 -13.21 -12.75
CA LEU A 99 -8.83 -14.58 -13.27
C LEU A 99 -8.06 -15.57 -12.40
N LEU A 100 -6.99 -15.15 -11.70
CA LEU A 100 -6.14 -16.04 -10.92
C LEU A 100 -6.91 -16.87 -9.87
N PRO A 101 -7.84 -16.30 -9.08
CA PRO A 101 -8.66 -17.08 -8.14
C PRO A 101 -9.50 -18.18 -8.79
N LEU A 102 -9.85 -18.09 -10.09
CA LEU A 102 -10.61 -19.13 -10.78
C LEU A 102 -9.83 -20.44 -10.91
N THR A 103 -8.50 -20.39 -10.85
CA THR A 103 -7.63 -21.59 -10.87
C THR A 103 -7.88 -22.52 -9.67
N THR A 104 -8.40 -21.99 -8.55
CA THR A 104 -8.79 -22.77 -7.36
C THR A 104 -9.93 -23.75 -7.63
N ARG A 105 -10.66 -23.60 -8.76
CA ARG A 105 -11.68 -24.56 -9.19
C ARG A 105 -11.08 -25.83 -9.79
N VAL A 106 -9.83 -25.76 -10.27
CA VAL A 106 -9.16 -26.86 -10.98
C VAL A 106 -8.09 -27.52 -10.12
N MET A 107 -7.46 -26.77 -9.21
CA MET A 107 -6.40 -27.26 -8.33
C MET A 107 -6.85 -27.35 -6.87
N PRO A 108 -6.25 -28.25 -6.05
CA PRO A 108 -6.49 -28.29 -4.62
C PRO A 108 -6.24 -26.92 -3.97
N SER A 109 -7.19 -26.46 -3.16
CA SER A 109 -7.22 -25.09 -2.60
C SER A 109 -5.92 -24.69 -1.89
N GLY A 110 -5.30 -25.62 -1.15
CA GLY A 110 -4.03 -25.38 -0.48
C GLY A 110 -2.88 -25.08 -1.46
N LEU A 111 -2.71 -25.91 -2.49
CA LEU A 111 -1.65 -25.73 -3.47
C LEU A 111 -1.88 -24.48 -4.33
N ALA A 112 -3.14 -24.23 -4.72
CA ALA A 112 -3.50 -23.01 -5.44
C ALA A 112 -3.18 -21.75 -4.63
N PHE A 113 -3.43 -21.75 -3.31
CA PHE A 113 -3.04 -20.65 -2.43
C PHE A 113 -1.53 -20.42 -2.42
N TYR A 114 -0.72 -21.45 -2.17
CA TYR A 114 0.74 -21.29 -2.13
C TYR A 114 1.31 -20.79 -3.45
N ILE A 115 0.84 -21.31 -4.58
CA ILE A 115 1.36 -20.93 -5.88
C ILE A 115 0.87 -19.55 -6.29
N PHE A 116 -0.44 -19.31 -6.31
CA PHE A 116 -1.01 -18.15 -7.00
C PHE A 116 -1.14 -16.90 -6.13
N PHE A 117 -1.20 -17.03 -4.80
CA PHE A 117 -1.39 -15.87 -3.93
C PHE A 117 -0.27 -14.80 -4.02
N PRO A 118 1.03 -15.16 -4.09
CA PRO A 118 2.09 -14.18 -4.31
C PRO A 118 1.96 -13.44 -5.65
N TRP A 119 1.59 -14.17 -6.71
CA TRP A 119 1.39 -13.61 -8.05
C TRP A 119 0.17 -12.70 -8.10
N GLN A 120 -0.91 -13.07 -7.40
CA GLN A 120 -2.09 -12.23 -7.28
C GLN A 120 -1.73 -10.87 -6.68
N ASN A 121 -1.02 -10.84 -5.56
CA ASN A 121 -0.57 -9.58 -4.94
C ASN A 121 0.35 -8.78 -5.87
N MET A 122 1.30 -9.43 -6.54
CA MET A 122 2.18 -8.79 -7.52
C MET A 122 1.39 -8.13 -8.66
N LEU A 123 0.43 -8.85 -9.25
CA LEU A 123 -0.39 -8.35 -10.36
C LEU A 123 -1.25 -7.16 -9.93
N MET A 124 -1.79 -7.16 -8.71
CA MET A 124 -2.49 -6.00 -8.16
C MET A 124 -1.57 -4.78 -8.02
N ILE A 125 -0.36 -4.96 -7.47
CA ILE A 125 0.63 -3.89 -7.35
C ILE A 125 0.97 -3.33 -8.74
N LEU A 126 1.27 -4.20 -9.71
CA LEU A 126 1.61 -3.78 -11.08
C LEU A 126 0.43 -3.06 -11.75
N ALA A 127 -0.79 -3.56 -11.60
CA ALA A 127 -1.99 -2.92 -12.14
C ALA A 127 -2.18 -1.50 -11.58
N ALA A 128 -2.07 -1.36 -10.25
CA ALA A 128 -2.19 -0.10 -9.53
C ALA A 128 -1.08 0.89 -9.90
N VAL A 129 0.17 0.46 -9.94
CA VAL A 129 1.32 1.32 -10.29
C VAL A 129 1.24 1.81 -11.72
N LEU A 130 0.91 0.93 -12.68
CA LEU A 130 0.77 1.32 -14.09
C LEU A 130 -0.41 2.28 -14.29
N PHE A 131 -1.51 2.08 -13.56
CA PHE A 131 -2.61 3.04 -13.52
C PHE A 131 -2.17 4.38 -12.92
N GLY A 132 -1.42 4.36 -11.82
CA GLY A 132 -0.82 5.56 -11.23
C GLY A 132 0.10 6.30 -12.20
N CYS A 133 0.91 5.57 -12.99
CA CYS A 133 1.73 6.15 -14.04
C CYS A 133 0.88 6.87 -15.09
N LEU A 134 -0.27 6.31 -15.49
CA LEU A 134 -1.22 6.94 -16.40
C LEU A 134 -1.80 8.23 -15.81
N VAL A 135 -2.25 8.18 -14.55
CA VAL A 135 -2.80 9.36 -13.83
C VAL A 135 -1.76 10.45 -13.69
N SER A 136 -0.49 10.09 -13.48
CA SER A 136 0.61 11.06 -13.38
C SER A 136 0.70 11.97 -14.61
N LEU A 137 0.26 11.53 -15.79
CA LEU A 137 0.27 12.32 -17.04
C LEU A 137 -0.58 13.60 -16.94
N ALA A 138 -1.57 13.63 -16.05
CA ALA A 138 -2.34 14.83 -15.76
C ALA A 138 -1.54 15.91 -15.01
N ILE A 139 -0.49 15.50 -14.28
CA ILE A 139 0.37 16.39 -13.50
C ILE A 139 1.44 16.95 -14.43
N ARG A 140 1.27 18.19 -14.87
CA ARG A 140 2.18 18.84 -15.84
C ARG A 140 3.32 19.62 -15.19
N GLU A 141 3.13 20.04 -13.94
CA GLU A 141 4.04 20.96 -13.26
C GLU A 141 4.33 20.49 -11.83
N PRO A 142 5.56 20.70 -11.31
CA PRO A 142 5.92 20.32 -9.94
C PRO A 142 5.03 20.97 -8.87
N GLY A 143 4.58 22.21 -9.10
CA GLY A 143 3.69 22.92 -8.18
C GLY A 143 2.38 22.17 -7.92
N ILE A 144 1.84 21.45 -8.91
CA ILE A 144 0.57 20.70 -8.79
C ILE A 144 0.71 19.47 -7.88
N LEU A 145 1.92 18.95 -7.68
CA LEU A 145 2.13 17.80 -6.79
C LEU A 145 1.83 18.12 -5.33
N PHE A 146 2.08 19.35 -4.90
CA PHE A 146 1.81 19.78 -3.53
C PHE A 146 0.31 19.69 -3.16
N PRO A 147 -0.62 20.38 -3.85
CA PRO A 147 -2.06 20.24 -3.57
C PRO A 147 -2.52 18.80 -3.79
N GLY A 148 -2.01 18.10 -4.81
CA GLY A 148 -2.37 16.71 -5.06
C GLY A 148 -2.02 15.78 -3.89
N ALA A 149 -0.82 15.92 -3.32
CA ALA A 149 -0.39 15.14 -2.17
C ALA A 149 -1.21 15.45 -0.91
N LEU A 150 -1.53 16.73 -0.66
CA LEU A 150 -2.38 17.13 0.46
C LEU A 150 -3.80 16.57 0.34
N VAL A 151 -4.43 16.73 -0.82
CA VAL A 151 -5.77 16.20 -1.09
C VAL A 151 -5.79 14.67 -0.95
N ALA A 152 -4.79 13.98 -1.49
CA ALA A 152 -4.66 12.53 -1.35
C ALA A 152 -4.60 12.10 0.12
N GLY A 153 -3.74 12.73 0.92
CA GLY A 153 -3.62 12.46 2.35
C GLY A 153 -4.90 12.75 3.13
N MET A 154 -5.63 13.82 2.78
CA MET A 154 -6.91 14.14 3.41
C MET A 154 -8.02 13.13 3.07
N VAL A 155 -8.13 12.74 1.81
CA VAL A 155 -9.12 11.74 1.37
C VAL A 155 -8.82 10.38 2.01
N ASP A 156 -7.56 10.00 2.13
CA ASP A 156 -7.14 8.79 2.82
C ASP A 156 -7.47 8.81 4.30
N TYR A 157 -7.09 9.90 4.98
CA TYR A 157 -7.40 10.11 6.40
C TYR A 157 -8.90 10.02 6.65
N TRP A 158 -9.69 10.71 5.84
CA TRP A 158 -11.14 10.64 5.93
C TRP A 158 -11.66 9.23 5.65
N GLY A 159 -11.15 8.55 4.62
CA GLY A 159 -11.52 7.19 4.26
C GLY A 159 -11.32 6.19 5.39
N VAL A 160 -10.18 6.29 6.09
CA VAL A 160 -9.82 5.43 7.23
C VAL A 160 -10.69 5.70 8.46
N TYR A 161 -10.86 6.95 8.88
CA TYR A 161 -11.53 7.25 10.17
C TYR A 161 -13.04 7.52 10.08
N HIS A 162 -13.54 7.98 8.93
CA HIS A 162 -14.90 8.50 8.80
C HIS A 162 -15.67 7.99 7.58
N GLY A 163 -14.96 7.41 6.60
CA GLY A 163 -15.47 7.22 5.26
C GLY A 163 -15.79 5.77 4.88
N THR A 164 -15.78 5.55 3.57
CA THR A 164 -16.21 4.33 2.89
C THR A 164 -15.42 3.10 3.29
N THR A 165 -14.14 3.23 3.66
CA THR A 165 -13.30 2.07 4.01
C THR A 165 -13.85 1.38 5.26
N MET A 166 -14.20 2.15 6.29
CA MET A 166 -14.84 1.61 7.50
C MET A 166 -16.19 0.96 7.18
N TYR A 167 -16.98 1.57 6.30
CA TYR A 167 -18.24 1.01 5.84
C TYR A 167 -18.06 -0.30 5.06
N PHE A 168 -17.14 -0.37 4.10
CA PHE A 168 -16.88 -1.58 3.32
C PHE A 168 -16.27 -2.70 4.17
N ILE A 169 -15.42 -2.35 5.15
CA ILE A 169 -14.91 -3.32 6.13
C ILE A 169 -16.08 -3.95 6.91
N GLN A 170 -17.09 -3.14 7.29
CA GLN A 170 -18.25 -3.63 8.04
C GLN A 170 -19.29 -4.34 7.15
N ALA A 171 -19.57 -3.83 5.95
CA ALA A 171 -20.62 -4.30 5.06
C ALA A 171 -20.18 -5.48 4.19
N ALA A 172 -18.90 -5.54 3.80
CA ALA A 172 -18.36 -6.54 2.88
C ALA A 172 -16.89 -6.90 3.22
N PRO A 173 -16.59 -7.43 4.42
CA PRO A 173 -15.23 -7.76 4.84
C PRO A 173 -14.52 -8.74 3.89
N ASN A 174 -15.28 -9.64 3.28
CA ASN A 174 -14.76 -10.60 2.30
C ASN A 174 -14.24 -9.90 1.02
N VAL A 175 -14.88 -8.80 0.60
CA VAL A 175 -14.44 -8.04 -0.58
C VAL A 175 -13.20 -7.23 -0.26
N VAL A 176 -13.18 -6.52 0.88
CA VAL A 176 -12.01 -5.73 1.30
C VAL A 176 -10.79 -6.62 1.45
N SER A 177 -10.93 -7.76 2.12
CA SER A 177 -9.82 -8.70 2.30
C SER A 177 -9.37 -9.40 1.00
N ALA A 178 -10.21 -9.42 -0.03
CA ALA A 178 -9.85 -9.94 -1.35
C ALA A 178 -9.13 -8.90 -2.21
N VAL A 179 -9.44 -7.61 -2.04
CA VAL A 179 -8.89 -6.50 -2.83
C VAL A 179 -7.60 -5.93 -2.25
N SER A 180 -7.36 -6.10 -0.95
CA SER A 180 -6.14 -5.64 -0.28
C SER A 180 -4.93 -6.54 -0.55
N VAL A 181 -3.76 -5.91 -0.69
CA VAL A 181 -2.48 -6.64 -0.76
C VAL A 181 -2.09 -7.02 0.66
N LYS A 182 -2.14 -8.32 0.95
CA LYS A 182 -1.74 -8.85 2.27
C LYS A 182 -0.26 -9.14 2.27
N MET A 183 0.45 -8.60 3.26
CA MET A 183 1.81 -9.03 3.52
C MET A 183 1.79 -10.40 4.21
N PRO A 184 2.60 -11.37 3.79
CA PRO A 184 2.75 -12.60 4.54
C PRO A 184 3.52 -12.24 5.82
N ALA A 185 2.89 -12.39 6.98
CA ALA A 185 3.59 -12.29 8.24
C ALA A 185 4.42 -13.56 8.43
N VAL A 186 5.74 -13.40 8.53
CA VAL A 186 6.64 -14.50 8.95
C VAL A 186 6.29 -14.96 10.36
N SER A 187 5.80 -14.05 11.22
CA SER A 187 5.52 -14.33 12.62
C SER A 187 4.10 -14.84 12.87
N LEU A 188 3.99 -15.91 13.65
CA LEU A 188 2.73 -16.43 14.20
C LEU A 188 2.29 -15.68 15.47
N ALA A 189 3.14 -14.80 16.02
CA ALA A 189 2.86 -14.06 17.24
C ALA A 189 2.04 -12.78 17.00
N VAL A 190 1.90 -12.35 15.74
CA VAL A 190 1.14 -11.16 15.37
C VAL A 190 -0.26 -11.60 14.90
N PRO A 191 -1.36 -11.08 15.50
CA PRO A 191 -2.72 -11.52 15.20
C PRO A 191 -3.16 -11.28 13.76
N MET A 192 -2.73 -10.18 13.14
CA MET A 192 -3.06 -9.85 11.76
C MET A 192 -1.88 -9.15 11.06
N PRO A 193 -1.45 -9.62 9.88
CA PRO A 193 -0.50 -8.88 9.08
C PRO A 193 -1.11 -7.55 8.62
N PRO A 194 -0.33 -6.45 8.58
CA PRO A 194 -0.78 -5.21 7.98
C PRO A 194 -1.10 -5.45 6.49
N SER A 195 -2.20 -4.87 6.03
CA SER A 195 -2.60 -4.89 4.63
C SER A 195 -2.46 -3.50 4.03
N ILE A 196 -1.94 -3.43 2.81
CA ILE A 196 -1.83 -2.19 2.06
C ILE A 196 -2.93 -2.18 0.98
N GLY A 197 -3.62 -1.05 0.84
CA GLY A 197 -4.68 -0.90 -0.14
C GLY A 197 -4.12 -0.77 -1.56
N PRO A 198 -4.87 -1.15 -2.59
CA PRO A 198 -4.45 -0.88 -3.98
C PRO A 198 -4.30 0.62 -4.25
N GLY A 199 -5.07 1.47 -3.55
CA GLY A 199 -4.97 2.94 -3.65
C GLY A 199 -3.57 3.46 -3.30
N ASP A 200 -2.94 2.91 -2.25
CA ASP A 200 -1.58 3.28 -1.85
C ASP A 200 -0.58 3.06 -2.99
N PHE A 201 -0.70 1.93 -3.70
CA PHE A 201 0.14 1.61 -4.86
C PHE A 201 -0.16 2.50 -6.07
N VAL A 202 -1.43 2.90 -6.27
CA VAL A 202 -1.79 3.90 -7.30
C VAL A 202 -1.06 5.21 -7.01
N PHE A 203 -1.13 5.73 -5.78
CA PHE A 203 -0.48 6.99 -5.42
C PHE A 203 1.05 6.91 -5.42
N LEU A 204 1.64 5.80 -4.97
CA LEU A 204 3.07 5.57 -5.13
C LEU A 204 3.46 5.60 -6.62
N GLY A 205 2.65 4.98 -7.48
CA GLY A 205 2.81 5.04 -8.94
C GLY A 205 2.72 6.47 -9.48
N VAL A 206 1.72 7.25 -9.05
CA VAL A 206 1.57 8.67 -9.41
C VAL A 206 2.79 9.47 -8.99
N PHE A 207 3.21 9.37 -7.73
CA PHE A 207 4.32 10.15 -7.18
C PHE A 207 5.64 9.80 -7.87
N PHE A 208 6.02 8.53 -7.94
CA PHE A 208 7.28 8.16 -8.60
C PHE A 208 7.27 8.50 -10.08
N ALA A 209 6.19 8.23 -10.81
CA ALA A 209 6.12 8.57 -12.22
C ALA A 209 6.20 10.09 -12.46
N ALA A 210 5.51 10.89 -11.64
CA ALA A 210 5.60 12.34 -11.70
C ALA A 210 7.01 12.85 -11.36
N LEU A 211 7.65 12.31 -10.32
CA LEU A 211 9.03 12.68 -9.94
C LEU A 211 10.02 12.41 -11.09
N TYR A 212 9.92 11.26 -11.76
CA TYR A 212 10.77 10.96 -12.92
C TYR A 212 10.49 11.89 -14.09
N ARG A 213 9.21 12.13 -14.42
CA ARG A 213 8.82 12.98 -15.56
C ARG A 213 9.17 14.45 -15.36
N LEU A 214 9.05 14.94 -14.13
CA LEU A 214 9.33 16.31 -13.74
C LEU A 214 10.78 16.51 -13.25
N ARG A 215 11.62 15.46 -13.34
CA ARG A 215 13.06 15.46 -12.98
C ARG A 215 13.34 15.92 -11.55
N MET A 216 12.50 15.48 -10.62
CA MET A 216 12.58 15.80 -9.20
C MET A 216 13.44 14.77 -8.42
N ARG A 217 13.62 14.96 -7.11
CA ARG A 217 14.51 14.16 -6.25
C ARG A 217 13.92 12.80 -5.89
N VAL A 218 13.94 11.87 -6.86
CA VAL A 218 13.43 10.50 -6.69
C VAL A 218 14.11 9.76 -5.55
N SER A 219 15.44 9.77 -5.49
CA SER A 219 16.20 9.00 -4.49
C SER A 219 15.93 9.47 -3.07
N THR A 220 15.91 10.79 -2.83
CA THR A 220 15.59 11.36 -1.52
C THR A 220 14.15 11.03 -1.12
N THR A 221 13.20 11.16 -2.07
CA THR A 221 11.80 10.83 -1.80
C THR A 221 11.63 9.35 -1.46
N PHE A 222 12.31 8.44 -2.17
CA PHE A 222 12.29 7.01 -1.88
C PHE A 222 12.76 6.69 -0.46
N TRP A 223 13.87 7.29 -0.01
CA TRP A 223 14.38 7.05 1.33
C TRP A 223 13.46 7.65 2.41
N LEU A 224 12.87 8.82 2.16
CA LEU A 224 11.87 9.38 3.08
C LEU A 224 10.57 8.56 3.12
N PHE A 225 10.11 8.00 1.98
CA PHE A 225 8.99 7.06 1.97
C PHE A 225 9.30 5.86 2.86
N LEU A 226 10.47 5.25 2.71
CA LEU A 226 10.87 4.12 3.54
C LEU A 226 10.96 4.51 5.03
N ALA A 227 11.59 5.65 5.32
CA ALA A 227 11.83 6.13 6.67
C ALA A 227 10.54 6.54 7.41
N LEU A 228 9.49 6.94 6.71
CA LEU A 228 8.20 7.27 7.32
C LEU A 228 7.22 6.08 7.30
N LEU A 229 7.13 5.34 6.20
CA LEU A 229 6.20 4.21 6.07
C LEU A 229 6.54 3.06 7.01
N VAL A 230 7.81 2.66 7.13
CA VAL A 230 8.17 1.52 7.98
C VAL A 230 7.81 1.80 9.45
N PRO A 231 8.19 2.94 10.06
CA PRO A 231 7.74 3.26 11.42
C PRO A 231 6.22 3.36 11.54
N SER A 232 5.51 3.96 10.57
CA SER A 232 4.04 4.01 10.60
C SER A 232 3.43 2.62 10.62
N LEU A 233 3.91 1.71 9.77
CA LEU A 233 3.43 0.32 9.74
C LEU A 233 3.82 -0.45 11.01
N VAL A 234 4.95 -0.15 11.63
CA VAL A 234 5.33 -0.72 12.95
C VAL A 234 4.39 -0.23 14.04
N VAL A 235 4.00 1.05 14.03
CA VAL A 235 3.00 1.58 14.96
C VAL A 235 1.66 0.88 14.76
N VAL A 236 1.21 0.69 13.52
CA VAL A 236 -0.01 -0.08 13.21
C VAL A 236 0.10 -1.51 13.75
N LEU A 237 1.25 -2.17 13.50
CA LEU A 237 1.51 -3.54 13.94
C LEU A 237 1.50 -3.71 15.46
N VAL A 238 2.11 -2.76 16.18
CA VAL A 238 2.37 -2.89 17.63
C VAL A 238 1.23 -2.29 18.46
N LEU A 239 0.69 -1.14 18.06
CA LEU A 239 -0.36 -0.43 18.79
C LEU A 239 -1.77 -0.74 18.29
N GLY A 240 -1.91 -1.35 17.10
CA GLY A 240 -3.22 -1.61 16.49
C GLY A 240 -3.96 -0.33 16.08
N ILE A 241 -3.23 0.77 15.90
CA ILE A 241 -3.79 2.06 15.48
C ILE A 241 -3.68 2.13 13.96
N ASP A 242 -4.82 2.21 13.27
CA ASP A 242 -4.83 2.40 11.82
C ASP A 242 -4.25 3.77 11.48
N ILE A 243 -3.21 3.79 10.66
CA ILE A 243 -2.58 5.02 10.16
C ILE A 243 -2.81 5.07 8.65
N PRO A 244 -3.45 6.13 8.12
CA PRO A 244 -3.61 6.32 6.68
C PRO A 244 -2.23 6.46 6.04
N ALA A 245 -1.88 5.54 5.14
CA ALA A 245 -0.52 5.45 4.59
C ALA A 245 -0.19 6.64 3.67
N LEU A 246 -1.19 7.30 3.07
CA LEU A 246 -0.97 8.44 2.19
C LEU A 246 -0.53 9.69 2.96
N VAL A 247 -0.81 9.78 4.26
CA VAL A 247 -0.35 10.89 5.10
C VAL A 247 1.19 10.92 5.21
N PRO A 248 1.89 9.87 5.68
CA PRO A 248 3.35 9.86 5.70
C PRO A 248 3.96 9.94 4.29
N MET A 249 3.31 9.37 3.26
CA MET A 249 3.76 9.54 1.87
C MET A 249 3.70 11.00 1.42
N ALA A 250 2.59 11.69 1.64
CA ALA A 250 2.45 13.10 1.29
C ALA A 250 3.50 13.96 2.01
N VAL A 251 3.72 13.72 3.30
CA VAL A 251 4.76 14.41 4.09
C VAL A 251 6.14 14.18 3.48
N ALA A 252 6.53 12.93 3.21
CA ALA A 252 7.83 12.64 2.59
C ALA A 252 7.99 13.25 1.20
N MET A 253 6.94 13.23 0.38
CA MET A 253 6.93 13.80 -0.97
C MET A 253 7.19 15.31 -0.93
N VAL A 254 6.47 16.01 -0.05
CA VAL A 254 6.62 17.46 0.16
C VAL A 254 8.00 17.77 0.73
N LEU A 255 8.43 17.08 1.79
CA LEU A 255 9.72 17.33 2.44
C LEU A 255 10.91 17.11 1.49
N ALA A 256 10.91 16.03 0.70
CA ALA A 256 12.00 15.73 -0.22
C ALA A 256 12.15 16.78 -1.33
N ASN A 257 11.06 17.41 -1.77
CA ASN A 257 11.04 18.26 -2.96
C ASN A 257 10.47 19.67 -2.71
N PHE A 258 10.45 20.12 -1.46
CA PHE A 258 9.88 21.41 -1.07
C PHE A 258 10.46 22.59 -1.87
N GLY A 259 11.76 22.55 -2.17
CA GLY A 259 12.44 23.59 -2.95
C GLY A 259 12.07 23.66 -4.42
N GLU A 260 11.55 22.56 -4.98
CA GLU A 260 11.15 22.42 -6.39
C GLU A 260 9.64 22.64 -6.58
N MET A 261 8.84 22.43 -5.53
CA MET A 261 7.40 22.72 -5.50
C MET A 261 7.12 24.20 -5.19
N ARG A 262 7.73 25.12 -5.95
CA ARG A 262 7.48 26.56 -5.77
C ARG A 262 6.13 26.91 -6.36
N LEU A 263 5.16 27.18 -5.50
CA LEU A 263 3.85 27.70 -5.89
C LEU A 263 3.95 29.21 -6.07
N SER A 264 3.40 29.74 -7.16
CA SER A 264 3.12 31.17 -7.26
C SER A 264 2.09 31.59 -6.19
N ARG A 265 2.02 32.88 -5.83
CA ARG A 265 1.02 33.34 -4.83
C ARG A 265 -0.40 32.99 -5.28
N SER A 266 -0.70 33.11 -6.57
CA SER A 266 -1.99 32.71 -7.15
C SER A 266 -2.23 31.21 -7.05
N GLU A 267 -1.23 30.37 -7.30
CA GLU A 267 -1.34 28.91 -7.14
C GLU A 267 -1.48 28.50 -5.68
N MET A 268 -0.84 29.22 -4.76
CA MET A 268 -0.98 28.98 -3.32
C MET A 268 -2.42 29.28 -2.87
N PHE A 269 -3.01 30.39 -3.33
CA PHE A 269 -4.43 30.68 -3.06
C PHE A 269 -5.34 29.63 -3.72
N ALA A 270 -5.09 29.25 -4.97
CA ALA A 270 -5.86 28.19 -5.64
C ALA A 270 -5.76 26.85 -4.88
N THR A 271 -4.56 26.48 -4.43
CA THR A 271 -4.30 25.30 -3.60
C THR A 271 -5.09 25.38 -2.30
N LEU A 272 -5.04 26.52 -1.62
CA LEU A 272 -5.80 26.75 -0.39
C LEU A 272 -7.31 26.58 -0.63
N TYR A 273 -7.86 27.16 -1.70
CA TYR A 273 -9.28 27.00 -2.03
C TYR A 273 -9.64 25.54 -2.33
N VAL A 274 -8.82 24.82 -3.08
CA VAL A 274 -9.04 23.39 -3.36
C VAL A 274 -9.00 22.57 -2.08
N VAL A 275 -7.98 22.79 -1.23
CA VAL A 275 -7.85 22.09 0.05
C VAL A 275 -9.06 22.38 0.95
N LEU A 276 -9.47 23.65 1.09
CA LEU A 276 -10.63 24.03 1.88
C LEU A 276 -11.94 23.47 1.30
N ALA A 277 -12.11 23.47 -0.02
CA ALA A 277 -13.28 22.92 -0.68
C ALA A 277 -13.38 21.40 -0.46
N VAL A 278 -12.26 20.68 -0.59
CA VAL A 278 -12.20 19.25 -0.29
C VAL A 278 -12.46 19.00 1.19
N ALA A 279 -11.84 19.77 2.10
CA ALA A 279 -12.10 19.63 3.54
C ALA A 279 -13.58 19.85 3.87
N GLY A 280 -14.19 20.89 3.28
CA GLY A 280 -15.61 21.21 3.43
C GLY A 280 -16.50 20.09 2.90
N LEU A 281 -16.20 19.56 1.71
CA LEU A 281 -16.93 18.41 1.14
C LEU A 281 -16.84 17.17 2.05
N LEU A 282 -15.63 16.82 2.50
CA LEU A 282 -15.41 15.69 3.40
C LEU A 282 -16.14 15.90 4.74
N ALA A 283 -16.13 17.12 5.29
CA ALA A 283 -16.88 17.46 6.49
C ALA A 283 -18.39 17.32 6.28
N VAL A 284 -18.94 17.81 5.16
CA VAL A 284 -20.36 17.64 4.81
C VAL A 284 -20.70 16.15 4.67
N LEU A 285 -19.87 15.36 3.98
CA LEU A 285 -20.07 13.91 3.87
C LEU A 285 -20.08 13.22 5.24
N THR A 286 -19.21 13.62 6.17
CA THR A 286 -19.20 13.11 7.54
C THR A 286 -20.46 13.49 8.33
N LEU A 287 -21.00 14.70 8.10
CA LEU A 287 -22.17 15.23 8.80
C LEU A 287 -23.48 14.63 8.26
N VAL A 288 -23.64 14.59 6.94
CA VAL A 288 -24.81 14.00 6.25
C VAL A 288 -24.81 12.48 6.40
N ASN A 289 -23.62 11.89 6.54
CA ASN A 289 -23.35 10.49 6.84
C ASN A 289 -24.37 9.50 6.28
N PRO A 290 -24.45 9.34 4.95
CA PRO A 290 -25.33 8.35 4.32
C PRO A 290 -25.05 6.91 4.78
N PHE A 291 -23.93 6.67 5.47
CA PHE A 291 -23.49 5.35 5.94
C PHE A 291 -23.81 5.05 7.42
N ARG A 292 -24.30 6.04 8.20
CA ARG A 292 -24.60 5.87 9.65
C ARG A 292 -25.72 4.85 9.94
N GLY A 293 -26.60 4.57 8.99
CA GLY A 293 -27.82 3.76 9.22
C GLY A 293 -27.65 2.24 9.16
N THR A 294 -26.50 1.72 8.72
CA THR A 294 -26.37 0.29 8.32
C THR A 294 -25.31 -0.51 9.09
N ALA A 295 -24.54 0.13 9.96
CA ALA A 295 -23.60 -0.56 10.84
C ALA A 295 -24.35 -1.26 11.98
N ARG A 296 -24.98 -2.42 11.71
CA ARG A 296 -25.30 -3.36 12.79
C ARG A 296 -23.98 -3.72 13.45
N GLN A 297 -23.82 -3.39 14.72
CA GLN A 297 -22.73 -3.92 15.54
C GLN A 297 -22.62 -5.42 15.25
N PRO A 298 -21.43 -5.95 14.95
CA PRO A 298 -21.25 -7.39 14.85
C PRO A 298 -21.77 -7.98 16.16
N GLN A 299 -22.88 -8.71 16.09
CA GLN A 299 -23.38 -9.47 17.22
C GLN A 299 -22.21 -10.35 17.65
N HIS A 300 -21.63 -10.02 18.80
CA HIS A 300 -20.68 -10.89 19.45
C HIS A 300 -21.37 -12.25 19.52
N PRO A 301 -20.81 -13.32 18.93
CA PRO A 301 -21.46 -14.62 18.95
C PRO A 301 -21.79 -14.91 20.42
N ALA A 302 -23.08 -15.06 20.70
CA ALA A 302 -23.57 -15.32 22.04
C ALA A 302 -22.68 -16.40 22.64
N ARG A 303 -22.02 -16.06 23.76
CA ARG A 303 -21.15 -16.96 24.51
C ARG A 303 -21.88 -18.30 24.59
N PRO A 304 -21.35 -19.40 24.03
CA PRO A 304 -22.06 -20.66 24.02
C PRO A 304 -22.44 -20.98 25.48
N PRO A 305 -23.70 -21.37 25.74
CA PRO A 305 -24.18 -21.62 27.09
C PRO A 305 -23.21 -22.60 27.74
N ALA A 306 -22.68 -22.21 28.90
CA ALA A 306 -21.77 -23.04 29.67
C ALA A 306 -22.42 -24.41 29.84
N HIS A 307 -21.85 -25.43 29.19
CA HIS A 307 -22.24 -26.80 29.42
C HIS A 307 -22.02 -27.08 30.90
N SER A 308 -23.11 -27.16 31.64
CA SER A 308 -23.17 -27.65 33.01
C SER A 308 -22.49 -29.01 33.05
N ALA A 309 -21.45 -29.12 33.87
CA ALA A 309 -20.73 -30.36 34.09
C ALA A 309 -21.70 -31.48 34.51
N PRO A 310 -21.56 -32.70 33.96
CA PRO A 310 -22.38 -33.82 34.39
C PRO A 310 -22.05 -34.16 35.85
N GLY A 311 -23.08 -34.11 36.68
CA GLY A 311 -23.00 -34.38 38.11
C GLY A 311 -22.42 -35.75 38.41
N SER A 312 -21.42 -35.75 39.28
CA SER A 312 -21.03 -36.89 40.09
C SER A 312 -22.25 -37.37 40.89
N ARG A 313 -22.70 -38.61 40.65
CA ARG A 313 -23.55 -39.35 41.58
C ARG A 313 -22.68 -40.32 42.38
N PRO A 314 -23.01 -40.53 43.67
CA PRO A 314 -22.23 -41.32 44.63
C PRO A 314 -22.21 -42.81 44.30
#